data_AF-A0A1L7XW38-F1
#
_entry.id   AF-A0A1L7XW38-F1
#
_cell.length_a   1.000
_cell.length_b   1.000
_cell.length_c   1.000
_cell.angle_alpha   90.00
_cell.angle_beta   90.00
_cell.angle_gamma   90.00
#
_symmetry.space_group_name_H-M   'P 1'
#
loop_
_entity.id
_entity.type
_entity.pdbx_description
1 polymer ?
#
loop_
_entity_poly.entity_id
_entity_poly.type
_entity_poly.pdbx_seq_one_letter_code
_entity_poly.pdbx_strand_id
1 'polypeptide(L)'
;MNKNGFVKEASAYTSIDKTYEWLSMPKNKVCVPESLGFDLGEILIAPQDHNAEWKVEEQEILDQLYKGWLQYWNHESINDAVNGMAGARRFYDFDQMLSYDMFGNTPRGRFGEHFDAIFPYWGDGQMDFKDIEITCLSKDSAFSTM
;
A
#
# COMPACT_ATOMS: atom_id res chain seq x y z
N MET A 1 -11.35 23.03 3.78
CA MET A 1 -11.78 22.00 2.82
C MET A 1 -12.77 22.61 1.84
N ASN A 2 -12.72 22.26 0.55
CA ASN A 2 -13.72 22.68 -0.42
C ASN A 2 -14.97 21.77 -0.33
N LYS A 3 -16.01 22.12 -1.09
CA LYS A 3 -17.28 21.35 -1.16
C LYS A 3 -17.14 19.89 -1.60
N ASN A 4 -15.95 19.47 -2.03
CA ASN A 4 -15.62 18.12 -2.46
C ASN A 4 -14.64 17.43 -1.48
N GLY A 5 -14.40 18.00 -0.28
CA GLY A 5 -13.57 17.38 0.76
C GLY A 5 -12.06 17.67 0.68
N PHE A 6 -11.58 18.42 -0.31
CA PHE A 6 -10.13 18.67 -0.46
C PHE A 6 -9.66 19.89 0.34
N VAL A 7 -8.54 19.77 1.05
CA VAL A 7 -7.90 20.87 1.77
C VAL A 7 -7.10 21.73 0.79
N LYS A 8 -7.28 23.05 0.84
CA LYS A 8 -6.71 23.99 -0.15
C LYS A 8 -5.21 24.22 -0.02
N GLU A 9 -4.60 23.87 1.11
CA GLU A 9 -3.15 23.97 1.32
C GLU A 9 -2.62 22.79 2.15
N ALA A 10 -1.48 22.25 1.73
CA ALA A 10 -0.83 21.05 2.26
C ALA A 10 -0.21 21.22 3.66
N SER A 11 -0.35 22.40 4.29
CA SER A 11 0.10 22.66 5.65
C SER A 11 -0.68 21.87 6.72
N ALA A 12 -1.75 21.17 6.33
CA ALA A 12 -2.46 20.23 7.19
C ALA A 12 -1.75 18.86 7.32
N TYR A 13 -0.80 18.54 6.43
CA TYR A 13 -0.05 17.27 6.44
C TYR A 13 1.34 17.40 7.08
N THR A 14 1.74 18.59 7.53
CA THR A 14 3.07 18.83 8.13
C THR A 14 3.14 18.47 9.61
N SER A 15 2.04 18.01 10.20
CA SER A 15 1.98 17.59 11.60
C SER A 15 1.16 16.30 11.70
N ILE A 16 1.84 15.25 12.13
CA ILE A 16 1.25 13.93 12.43
C ILE A 16 0.03 14.05 13.37
N ASP A 17 0.08 14.97 14.34
CA ASP A 17 -1.02 15.19 15.28
C ASP A 17 -2.31 15.68 14.60
N LYS A 18 -2.18 16.56 13.60
CA LYS A 18 -3.33 17.08 12.84
C LYS A 18 -3.91 16.05 11.90
N THR A 19 -3.07 15.15 11.38
CA THR A 19 -3.51 13.99 10.58
C THR A 19 -4.38 13.05 11.43
N TYR A 20 -3.97 12.73 12.66
CA TYR A 20 -4.78 11.90 13.56
C TYR A 20 -6.11 12.54 13.94
N GLU A 21 -6.12 13.85 14.17
CA GLU A 21 -7.34 14.61 14.46
C GLU A 21 -8.31 14.60 13.26
N TRP A 22 -7.80 14.76 12.03
CA TRP A 22 -8.61 14.68 10.81
C TRP A 22 -9.21 13.28 10.58
N LEU A 23 -8.43 12.22 10.83
CA LEU A 23 -8.87 10.83 10.68
C LEU A 23 -9.85 10.37 11.77
N SER A 24 -10.18 11.21 12.76
CA SER A 24 -10.98 10.83 13.94
C SER A 24 -10.42 9.60 14.66
N MET A 25 -9.09 9.40 14.58
CA MET A 25 -8.42 8.28 15.21
C MET A 25 -8.18 8.58 16.68
N PRO A 26 -8.44 7.63 17.60
CA PRO A 26 -8.04 7.79 18.99
C PRO A 26 -6.52 7.92 19.06
N LYS A 27 -6.02 8.97 19.75
CA LYS A 27 -4.58 9.24 19.98
C LYS A 27 -3.84 8.10 20.71
N ASN A 28 -4.58 7.08 21.14
CA ASN A 28 -4.16 6.01 22.02
C ASN A 28 -3.36 4.90 21.32
N LYS A 29 -3.10 5.02 20.02
CA LYS A 29 -2.20 4.10 19.30
C LYS A 29 -1.26 4.91 18.42
N VAL A 30 -0.34 5.58 19.10
CA VAL A 30 0.84 6.15 18.48
C VAL A 30 2.03 5.43 19.09
N CYS A 31 2.59 4.48 18.35
CA CYS A 31 4.00 4.14 18.48
C CYS A 31 4.77 5.29 17.84
N VAL A 32 5.17 6.29 18.64
CA VAL A 32 6.21 7.24 18.25
C VAL A 32 7.38 7.05 19.21
N PRO A 33 8.62 7.04 18.69
CA PRO A 33 9.75 6.39 19.30
C PRO A 33 10.53 7.38 20.16
N GLU A 34 10.97 6.96 21.34
CA GLU A 34 11.94 7.76 22.09
C GLU A 34 12.63 6.92 23.17
N SER A 35 13.59 6.07 22.77
CA SER A 35 14.76 5.81 23.64
C SER A 35 15.84 4.91 23.03
N LEU A 36 15.63 4.20 21.92
CA LEU A 36 16.59 3.17 21.50
C LEU A 36 16.87 3.28 20.01
N GLY A 37 18.02 3.85 19.66
CA GLY A 37 18.52 3.86 18.30
C GLY A 37 18.73 2.43 17.81
N PHE A 38 17.90 1.98 16.87
CA PHE A 38 18.15 0.79 16.04
C PHE A 38 17.42 0.91 14.69
N ASP A 39 18.01 0.16 13.78
CA ASP A 39 17.80 -0.11 12.35
C ASP A 39 16.34 -0.15 11.86
N LEU A 40 16.14 0.16 10.58
CA LEU A 40 14.88 0.15 9.81
C LEU A 40 14.32 -1.27 9.58
N GLY A 41 14.37 -2.13 10.59
CA GLY A 41 14.02 -3.53 10.49
C GLY A 41 13.19 -3.97 11.68
N GLU A 42 11.90 -3.64 11.67
CA GLU A 42 10.80 -4.55 12.06
C GLU A 42 9.48 -3.78 12.00
N ILE A 43 8.71 -4.12 10.97
CA ILE A 43 7.30 -3.78 10.85
C ILE A 43 6.59 -4.38 12.07
N LEU A 44 5.83 -3.55 12.79
CA LEU A 44 5.13 -3.92 14.01
C LEU A 44 3.97 -4.87 13.70
N ILE A 45 4.23 -6.16 13.89
CA ILE A 45 3.30 -7.28 13.68
C ILE A 45 2.52 -7.58 14.97
N ALA A 46 1.19 -7.74 14.90
CA ALA A 46 0.38 -8.18 16.04
C ALA A 46 0.66 -9.67 16.36
N PRO A 47 1.34 -10.02 17.48
CA PRO A 47 2.00 -11.33 17.61
C PRO A 47 1.07 -12.55 17.74
N GLN A 48 -0.22 -12.33 17.99
CA GLN A 48 -1.16 -13.40 18.40
C GLN A 48 -1.79 -14.16 17.24
N ASP A 49 -1.86 -13.54 16.05
CA ASP A 49 -2.54 -14.10 14.87
C ASP A 49 -1.55 -14.62 13.82
N HIS A 50 -0.24 -14.45 14.05
CA HIS A 50 0.82 -14.91 13.16
C HIS A 50 1.29 -16.32 13.51
N ASN A 51 1.42 -17.17 12.50
CA ASN A 51 2.13 -18.43 12.62
C ASN A 51 3.63 -18.20 12.39
N ALA A 52 4.45 -18.37 13.43
CA ALA A 52 5.90 -18.15 13.36
C ALA A 52 6.61 -19.03 12.30
N GLU A 53 6.01 -20.16 11.92
CA GLU A 53 6.53 -21.03 10.86
C GLU A 53 6.44 -20.39 9.47
N TRP A 54 5.57 -19.39 9.28
CA TRP A 54 5.32 -18.75 7.99
C TRP A 54 5.97 -17.37 7.84
N LYS A 55 6.88 -17.03 8.76
CA LYS A 55 7.64 -15.77 8.72
C LYS A 55 8.39 -15.58 7.41
N VAL A 56 8.84 -16.67 6.78
CA VAL A 56 9.57 -16.62 5.50
C VAL A 56 8.63 -16.18 4.38
N GLU A 57 7.43 -16.74 4.32
CA GLU A 57 6.40 -16.40 3.34
C GLU A 57 5.90 -14.96 3.53
N GLU A 58 5.68 -14.52 4.77
CA GLU A 58 5.30 -13.12 5.09
C GLU A 58 6.38 -12.13 4.63
N GLN A 59 7.65 -12.48 4.86
CA GLN A 59 8.79 -11.68 4.42
C GLN A 59 8.93 -11.66 2.88
N GLU A 60 8.67 -12.78 2.22
CA GLU A 60 8.66 -12.86 0.75
C GLU A 60 7.61 -11.90 0.15
N ILE A 61 6.40 -11.85 0.73
CA ILE A 61 5.34 -10.95 0.30
C ILE A 61 5.77 -9.49 0.52
N LEU A 62 6.35 -9.16 1.68
CA LEU A 62 6.85 -7.82 1.94
C LEU A 62 7.87 -7.38 0.89
N ASP A 63 8.83 -8.25 0.59
CA ASP A 63 9.95 -7.91 -0.30
C ASP A 63 9.56 -7.89 -1.78
N GLN A 64 8.81 -8.89 -2.25
CA GLN A 64 8.46 -9.01 -3.66
C GLN A 64 7.26 -8.15 -4.04
N LEU A 65 6.23 -8.07 -3.19
CA LEU A 65 5.02 -7.32 -3.49
C LEU A 65 5.15 -5.87 -3.06
N TYR A 66 5.28 -5.59 -1.77
CA TYR A 66 5.17 -4.21 -1.27
C TYR A 66 6.40 -3.36 -1.56
N LYS A 67 7.59 -3.84 -1.23
CA LYS A 67 8.83 -3.14 -1.61
C LYS A 67 9.02 -3.13 -3.12
N GLY A 68 8.61 -4.20 -3.82
CA GLY A 68 8.55 -4.24 -5.27
C GLY A 68 7.67 -3.14 -5.86
N TRP A 69 6.49 -2.91 -5.29
CA TRP A 69 5.60 -1.81 -5.68
C TRP A 69 6.21 -0.45 -5.42
N LEU A 70 6.79 -0.21 -4.24
CA LEU A 70 7.46 1.06 -3.92
C LEU A 70 8.60 1.35 -4.90
N GLN A 71 9.41 0.34 -5.21
CA GLN A 71 10.50 0.45 -6.17
C GLN A 71 9.97 0.80 -7.56
N TYR A 72 8.97 0.06 -8.04
CA TYR A 72 8.37 0.32 -9.34
C TYR A 72 7.76 1.72 -9.40
N TRP A 73 6.91 2.05 -8.44
CA TRP A 73 6.10 3.26 -8.49
C TRP A 73 6.93 4.54 -8.32
N ASN A 74 7.95 4.51 -7.45
CA ASN A 74 8.73 5.71 -7.15
C ASN A 74 9.92 5.92 -8.09
N HIS A 75 10.31 4.90 -8.88
CA HIS A 75 11.52 4.97 -9.69
C HIS A 75 11.34 4.53 -11.15
N GLU A 76 10.40 3.64 -11.46
CA GLU A 76 10.25 3.03 -12.79
C GLU A 76 9.01 3.54 -13.54
N SER A 77 7.91 3.79 -12.82
CA SER A 77 6.58 4.09 -13.37
C SER A 77 6.56 5.24 -14.38
N ILE A 78 7.25 6.35 -14.08
CA ILE A 78 7.26 7.54 -14.95
C ILE A 78 7.84 7.25 -16.33
N ASN A 79 8.85 6.39 -16.40
CA ASN A 79 9.49 5.99 -17.65
C ASN A 79 8.68 4.91 -18.37
N ASP A 80 7.86 4.17 -17.64
CA ASP A 80 7.05 3.06 -18.15
C ASP A 80 5.61 3.48 -18.52
N ALA A 81 5.19 4.69 -18.11
CA ALA A 81 3.86 5.24 -18.42
C ALA A 81 3.59 5.31 -19.94
N VAL A 82 4.63 5.61 -20.74
CA VAL A 82 4.53 5.61 -22.22
C VAL A 82 4.25 4.23 -22.82
N ASN A 83 4.53 3.16 -22.06
CA ASN A 83 4.25 1.78 -22.44
C ASN A 83 2.98 1.23 -21.77
N GLY A 84 2.13 2.10 -21.22
CA GLY A 84 0.92 1.69 -20.50
C GLY A 84 1.22 1.00 -19.17
N MET A 85 2.37 1.30 -18.54
CA MET A 85 2.78 0.72 -17.26
C MET A 85 2.92 -0.81 -17.30
N ALA A 86 3.45 -1.33 -18.41
CA ALA A 86 3.63 -2.77 -18.63
C ALA A 86 4.40 -3.46 -17.51
N GLY A 87 5.35 -2.77 -16.86
CA GLY A 87 6.09 -3.27 -15.72
C GLY A 87 5.21 -3.57 -14.50
N ALA A 88 4.18 -2.77 -14.22
CA ALA A 88 3.30 -3.00 -13.07
C ALA A 88 2.46 -4.29 -13.20
N ARG A 89 2.27 -4.78 -14.42
CA ARG A 89 1.50 -6.00 -14.69
C ARG A 89 2.05 -7.23 -13.96
N ARG A 90 3.34 -7.23 -13.59
CA ARG A 90 3.99 -8.35 -12.87
C ARG A 90 3.44 -8.62 -11.47
N PHE A 91 2.76 -7.64 -10.87
CA PHE A 91 2.22 -7.76 -9.52
C PHE A 91 0.78 -8.29 -9.46
N TYR A 92 0.21 -8.64 -10.61
CA TYR A 92 -1.20 -8.99 -10.72
C TYR A 92 -1.42 -10.31 -11.46
N ASP A 93 -2.31 -11.13 -10.90
CA ASP A 93 -3.02 -12.16 -11.65
C ASP A 93 -4.33 -11.55 -12.17
N PHE A 94 -4.31 -11.06 -13.42
CA PHE A 94 -5.44 -10.34 -14.02
C PHE A 94 -6.72 -11.17 -14.10
N ASP A 95 -6.61 -12.49 -14.24
CA ASP A 95 -7.77 -13.38 -14.34
C ASP A 95 -8.44 -13.58 -12.98
N GLN A 96 -7.65 -13.54 -11.90
CA GLN A 96 -8.13 -13.75 -10.54
C GLN A 96 -8.37 -12.45 -9.75
N MET A 97 -7.89 -11.31 -10.25
CA MET A 97 -7.96 -10.05 -9.53
C MET A 97 -9.37 -9.47 -9.49
N LEU A 98 -9.74 -9.05 -8.28
CA LEU A 98 -10.92 -8.25 -7.97
C LEU A 98 -10.41 -6.94 -7.37
N SER A 99 -10.94 -5.79 -7.81
CA SER A 99 -10.55 -4.50 -7.23
C SER A 99 -11.76 -3.72 -6.72
N TYR A 100 -11.53 -3.02 -5.61
CA TYR A 100 -12.41 -1.99 -5.09
C TYR A 100 -11.59 -0.71 -4.99
N ASP A 101 -11.95 0.30 -5.74
CA ASP A 101 -11.25 1.58 -5.74
C ASP A 101 -12.22 2.77 -5.84
N MET A 102 -11.67 3.96 -6.03
CA MET A 102 -12.48 5.19 -6.14
C MET A 102 -13.36 5.23 -7.41
N PHE A 103 -13.09 4.39 -8.40
CA PHE A 103 -13.86 4.29 -9.65
C PHE A 103 -14.93 3.20 -9.60
N GLY A 104 -14.90 2.35 -8.56
CA GLY A 104 -15.96 1.42 -8.21
C GLY A 104 -15.43 0.00 -7.97
N ASN A 105 -16.29 -0.97 -8.26
CA ASN A 105 -15.95 -2.38 -8.16
C ASN A 105 -15.63 -2.91 -9.56
N THR A 106 -14.44 -3.48 -9.73
CA THR A 106 -14.09 -4.24 -10.93
C THR A 106 -14.17 -5.73 -10.63
N PRO A 107 -15.15 -6.46 -11.21
CA PRO A 107 -15.32 -7.88 -10.95
C PRO A 107 -14.14 -8.70 -11.48
N ARG A 108 -13.99 -9.91 -10.94
CA ARG A 108 -12.96 -10.87 -11.35
C ARG A 108 -12.96 -11.08 -12.87
N GLY A 109 -11.77 -11.08 -13.47
CA GLY A 109 -11.55 -11.23 -14.91
C GLY A 109 -11.80 -9.95 -15.74
N ARG A 110 -12.09 -8.81 -15.09
CA ARG A 110 -12.24 -7.51 -15.76
C ARG A 110 -11.17 -6.48 -15.38
N PHE A 111 -10.23 -6.85 -14.51
CA PHE A 111 -9.22 -5.92 -14.01
C PHE A 111 -8.28 -5.40 -15.10
N GLY A 112 -8.03 -6.16 -16.17
CA GLY A 112 -7.13 -5.72 -17.26
C GLY A 112 -7.58 -4.45 -17.96
N GLU A 113 -8.87 -4.37 -18.33
CA GLU A 113 -9.44 -3.18 -18.97
C GLU A 113 -9.39 -1.97 -18.04
N HIS A 114 -9.67 -2.18 -16.74
CA HIS A 114 -9.58 -1.14 -15.72
C HIS A 114 -8.13 -0.66 -15.50
N PHE A 115 -7.17 -1.58 -15.44
CA PHE A 115 -5.75 -1.27 -15.31
C PHE A 115 -5.27 -0.38 -16.47
N ASP A 116 -5.56 -0.79 -17.71
CA ASP A 116 -5.14 -0.06 -18.91
C ASP A 116 -5.77 1.33 -19.01
N ALA A 117 -6.98 1.50 -18.44
CA ALA A 117 -7.68 2.77 -18.42
C ALA A 117 -7.17 3.72 -17.33
N ILE A 118 -6.68 3.22 -16.18
CA ILE A 118 -6.39 4.06 -15.00
C ILE A 118 -4.91 4.24 -14.75
N PHE A 119 -4.12 3.16 -14.76
CA PHE A 119 -2.75 3.18 -14.26
C PHE A 119 -1.87 4.23 -14.96
N PRO A 120 -1.88 4.39 -16.30
CA PRO A 120 -1.05 5.38 -16.98
C PRO A 120 -1.27 6.83 -16.51
N TYR A 121 -2.46 7.16 -15.98
CA TYR A 121 -2.75 8.50 -15.45
C TYR A 121 -2.02 8.82 -14.14
N TRP A 122 -1.49 7.81 -13.43
CA TRP A 122 -0.85 7.96 -12.14
C TRP A 122 0.67 7.74 -12.20
N GLY A 123 1.25 7.68 -13.41
CA GLY A 123 2.66 7.35 -13.63
C GLY A 123 3.67 8.35 -13.06
N ASP A 124 3.24 9.55 -12.65
CA ASP A 124 4.07 10.54 -11.96
C ASP A 124 3.83 10.61 -10.43
N GLY A 125 3.00 9.69 -9.91
CA GLY A 125 2.67 9.63 -8.50
C GLY A 125 3.82 9.14 -7.63
N GLN A 126 3.75 9.46 -6.33
CA GLN A 126 4.63 8.89 -5.31
C GLN A 126 3.81 8.01 -4.37
N MET A 127 4.32 6.83 -4.05
CA MET A 127 3.68 5.84 -3.21
C MET A 127 4.48 5.64 -1.93
N ASP A 128 3.77 5.49 -0.81
CA ASP A 128 4.34 5.10 0.47
C ASP A 128 3.33 4.24 1.23
N PHE A 129 3.83 3.33 2.08
CA PHE A 129 3.00 2.46 2.91
C PHE A 129 3.23 2.77 4.38
N LYS A 130 2.15 2.78 5.17
CA LYS A 130 2.21 2.98 6.62
C LYS A 130 1.48 1.84 7.30
N ASP A 131 1.99 1.39 8.44
CA ASP A 131 1.34 0.42 9.33
C ASP A 131 0.90 -0.88 8.61
N ILE A 132 1.71 -1.34 7.66
CA ILE A 132 1.41 -2.55 6.89
C ILE A 132 1.46 -3.80 7.78
N GLU A 133 0.43 -4.63 7.69
CA GLU A 133 0.34 -5.93 8.34
C GLU A 133 0.14 -7.00 7.27
N ILE A 134 0.92 -8.09 7.35
CA ILE A 134 0.89 -9.19 6.39
C ILE A 134 0.79 -10.49 7.17
N THR A 135 -0.34 -11.18 7.08
CA THR A 135 -0.59 -12.43 7.79
C THR A 135 -0.79 -13.55 6.79
N CYS A 136 0.07 -14.56 6.82
CA CYS A 136 -0.12 -15.76 6.00
C CYS A 136 -1.32 -16.56 6.53
N LEU A 137 -2.22 -16.97 5.62
CA LEU A 137 -3.38 -17.82 5.92
C LEU A 137 -3.10 -19.29 5.57
N SER A 138 -2.20 -19.51 4.61
CA SER A 138 -1.66 -20.80 4.18
C SER A 138 -0.30 -20.58 3.51
N LYS A 139 0.32 -21.66 2.99
CA LYS A 139 1.58 -21.57 2.23
C LYS A 139 1.45 -20.84 0.88
N ASP A 140 0.23 -20.64 0.41
CA ASP A 140 -0.09 -20.11 -0.91
C ASP A 140 -1.10 -18.95 -0.86
N SER A 141 -1.46 -18.49 0.35
CA SER A 141 -2.36 -17.35 0.51
C SER A 141 -2.02 -16.53 1.76
N ALA A 142 -2.18 -15.23 1.63
CA ALA A 142 -1.98 -14.28 2.71
C ALA A 142 -3.04 -13.19 2.65
N PHE A 143 -3.28 -12.58 3.80
CA PHE A 143 -4.04 -11.36 3.95
C PHE A 143 -3.08 -10.22 4.27
N SER A 144 -3.37 -9.03 3.77
CA SER A 144 -2.61 -7.85 4.13
C SER A 144 -3.52 -6.64 4.26
N THR A 145 -3.15 -5.75 5.18
CA THR A 145 -3.88 -4.50 5.44
C THR A 145 -2.87 -3.38 5.71
N MET A 146 -3.33 -2.14 5.51
CA MET A 146 -2.60 -0.89 5.64
C MET A 146 -3.59 0.24 5.94
#